data_AF-A0A2S9FSZ9-F1
#
_entry.id   AF-A0A2S9FSZ9-F1
#
_cell.length_a   1.000
_cell.length_b   1.000
_cell.length_c   1.000
_cell.angle_alpha   90.00
_cell.angle_beta   90.00
_cell.angle_gamma   90.00
#
_symmetry.space_group_name_H-M   'P 1'
#
loop_
_entity.id
_entity.type
_entity.pdbx_description
1 polymer ?
#
loop_
_entity_poly.entity_id
_entity_poly.type
_entity_poly.pdbx_seq_one_letter_code
_entity_poly.pdbx_strand_id
1 'polypeptide(L)' 'MGLFDKFRGRRRRVIGGRATPAADLRYLQQWVAEHHGVEAFIEPKTTVTELTVVLVAADGEW' A
#
# COMPACT_ATOMS: atom_id res chain seq x y z
N MET A 1 12.58 -23.71 13.69
CA MET A 1 11.13 -23.48 13.48
C MET A 1 10.63 -22.54 14.57
N GLY A 2 10.64 -21.23 14.31
CA GLY A 2 10.49 -20.20 15.34
C GLY A 2 9.07 -19.63 15.45
N LEU A 3 8.59 -19.49 16.69
CA LEU A 3 7.29 -18.89 17.07
C LEU A 3 7.05 -17.45 16.57
N PHE A 4 8.07 -16.78 16.03
CA PHE A 4 8.02 -15.40 15.56
C PHE A 4 7.42 -15.24 14.15
N ASP A 5 7.18 -16.34 13.42
CA ASP A 5 6.66 -16.26 12.04
C ASP A 5 5.16 -15.94 11.97
N LYS A 6 4.43 -16.07 13.09
CA LYS A 6 2.99 -15.79 13.16
C LYS A 6 2.62 -14.31 13.04
N PHE A 7 3.57 -13.38 13.20
CA PHE A 7 3.27 -11.94 13.07
C PHE A 7 3.28 -11.44 11.62
N ARG A 8 3.69 -12.26 10.64
CA ARG A 8 3.65 -11.91 9.21
C ARG A 8 2.31 -12.27 8.52
N GLY A 9 1.35 -12.78 9.28
CA GLY A 9 0.13 -13.42 8.75
C GLY A 9 -1.07 -12.52 8.43
N ARG A 10 -1.02 -11.18 8.62
CA ARG A 10 -2.12 -10.29 8.24
C ARG A 10 -1.83 -9.61 6.91
N ARG A 11 -1.90 -10.39 5.82
CA ARG A 11 -1.97 -9.86 4.45
C ARG A 11 -3.27 -9.06 4.30
N ARG A 12 -3.16 -7.73 4.39
CA ARG A 12 -4.22 -6.79 4.02
C ARG A 12 -4.55 -7.00 2.53
N ARG A 13 -5.80 -7.33 2.27
CA ARG A 13 -6.39 -7.39 0.93
C ARG A 13 -6.74 -5.95 0.55
N VAL A 14 -5.99 -5.35 -0.36
CA VAL A 14 -6.36 -4.07 -0.99
C VAL A 14 -7.32 -4.39 -2.14
N ILE A 15 -8.40 -3.62 -2.23
CA ILE A 15 -9.44 -3.78 -3.25
C ILE A 15 -9.10 -2.83 -4.39
N GLY A 16 -8.59 -3.41 -5.49
CA GLY A 16 -8.33 -2.73 -6.75
C GLY A 16 -7.81 -3.74 -7.76
N GLY A 17 -8.72 -4.36 -8.53
CA GLY A 17 -8.39 -5.14 -9.74
C GLY A 17 -7.35 -6.27 -9.60
N ARG A 18 -7.76 -7.44 -9.07
CA ARG A 18 -7.15 -8.77 -9.35
C ARG A 18 -5.62 -8.92 -9.24
N ALA A 19 -4.93 -8.01 -8.55
CA ALA A 19 -3.49 -8.11 -8.30
C ALA A 19 -3.24 -8.71 -6.91
N THR A 20 -2.12 -9.42 -6.77
CA THR A 20 -1.74 -9.97 -5.47
C THR A 20 -1.15 -8.84 -4.61
N PRO A 21 -1.25 -8.90 -3.27
CA PRO A 21 -0.68 -7.86 -2.40
C PRO A 21 0.82 -7.59 -2.63
N ALA A 22 1.57 -8.56 -3.16
CA ALA A 22 2.98 -8.41 -3.51
C ALA A 22 3.18 -7.62 -4.83
N ALA A 23 2.27 -7.75 -5.78
CA ALA A 23 2.30 -6.98 -7.02
C ALA A 23 1.97 -5.51 -6.74
N ASP A 24 0.95 -5.24 -5.91
CA ASP A 24 0.57 -3.88 -5.51
C ASP A 24 1.70 -3.17 -4.80
N LEU A 25 2.35 -3.85 -3.85
CA LEU A 25 3.48 -3.27 -3.13
C LEU A 25 4.64 -2.91 -4.07
N ARG A 26 4.96 -3.78 -5.03
CA ARG A 26 6.01 -3.51 -6.01
C ARG A 26 5.64 -2.33 -6.91
N TYR A 27 4.38 -2.25 -7.33
CA TYR A 27 3.89 -1.13 -8.12
C TYR A 27 4.04 0.19 -7.36
N LEU A 28 3.57 0.26 -6.11
CA LEU A 28 3.70 1.47 -5.29
C LEU A 28 5.16 1.85 -5.03
N GLN A 29 6.04 0.86 -4.77
CA GLN A 29 7.48 1.11 -4.62
C GLN A 29 8.12 1.67 -5.88
N GLN A 30 7.78 1.11 -7.05
CA GLN A 30 8.28 1.58 -8.33
C GLN A 30 7.79 2.99 -8.60
N TRP A 31 6.50 3.27 -8.37
CA TRP A 31 5.91 4.58 -8.59
C TRP A 31 6.59 5.65 -7.71
N VAL A 32 6.79 5.39 -6.42
CA VAL A 32 7.52 6.32 -5.54
C VAL A 32 8.97 6.53 -5.98
N ALA A 33 9.62 5.50 -6.55
CA ALA A 33 11.00 5.62 -7.02
C ALA A 33 11.13 6.48 -8.29
N GLU A 34 10.07 6.55 -9.10
CA GLU A 34 10.02 7.31 -10.35
C GLU A 34 9.58 8.77 -10.17
N HIS A 35 8.94 9.10 -9.05
CA HIS A 35 8.39 10.43 -8.78
C HIS A 35 9.14 11.14 -7.64
N HIS A 36 9.30 12.46 -7.77
CA HIS A 36 9.95 13.28 -6.74
C HIS A 36 8.94 14.01 -5.86
N GLY A 37 9.28 14.14 -4.57
CA GLY A 37 8.45 14.86 -3.60
C GLY A 37 7.08 14.22 -3.34
N VAL A 38 7.03 12.88 -3.31
CA VAL A 38 5.77 12.13 -3.12
C VAL A 38 5.24 12.27 -1.69
N GLU A 39 3.97 12.64 -1.58
CA GLU A 39 3.20 12.65 -0.33
C GLU A 39 2.21 11.49 -0.30
N ALA A 40 2.12 10.82 0.86
CA ALA A 40 1.21 9.70 1.06
C ALA A 40 0.04 10.10 1.96
N PHE A 41 -1.17 10.04 1.42
CA PHE A 41 -2.41 10.26 2.15
C PHE A 41 -3.03 8.93 2.53
N ILE A 42 -3.14 8.69 3.83
CA ILE A 42 -3.61 7.41 4.37
C ILE A 42 -4.99 7.61 4.96
N GLU A 43 -5.95 6.81 4.50
CA GLU A 43 -7.20 6.62 5.24
C GLU A 43 -6.98 5.52 6.28
N PRO A 44 -7.07 5.83 7.58
CA PRO A 44 -6.94 4.82 8.61
C PRO A 44 -8.06 3.79 8.50
N LYS A 45 -7.72 2.53 8.77
CA LYS A 45 -8.73 1.46 8.86
C LYS A 45 -9.77 1.81 9.92
N THR A 46 -11.05 1.69 9.55
CA THR A 46 -12.17 1.75 10.48
C THR A 46 -12.89 0.40 10.57
N THR A 47 -14.04 0.36 11.24
CA THR A 47 -14.91 -0.82 11.26
C THR A 47 -15.62 -1.05 9.93
N VAL A 48 -15.73 -0.02 9.09
CA VAL A 48 -16.51 -0.04 7.84
C VAL A 48 -15.61 0.14 6.62
N THR A 49 -14.45 0.78 6.77
CA THR A 49 -13.49 1.02 5.68
C THR A 49 -12.18 0.30 5.94
N GLU A 50 -11.65 -0.35 4.90
CA GLU A 50 -10.29 -0.89 4.92
C GLU A 50 -9.26 0.24 4.79
N LEU A 51 -8.01 -0.02 5.20
CA LEU A 51 -6.94 0.97 5.04
C LEU A 51 -6.67 1.22 3.56
N THR A 52 -6.71 2.47 3.15
CA THR A 52 -6.37 2.92 1.79
C THR A 52 -5.20 3.90 1.83
N VAL A 53 -4.53 4.06 0.69
CA VAL A 53 -3.46 5.04 0.50
C VAL A 53 -3.58 5.64 -0.90
N VAL A 54 -3.33 6.94 -1.01
CA VAL A 54 -3.12 7.66 -2.26
C VAL A 54 -1.75 8.31 -2.20
N LEU A 55 -0.98 8.18 -3.29
CA LEU A 55 0.31 8.84 -3.44
C LEU A 55 0.14 10.02 -4.38
N VAL A 56 0.69 11.18 -4.04
CA VAL A 56 0.62 12.38 -4.88
C VAL A 56 2.04 12.92 -5.04
N ALA A 57 2.50 13.06 -6.29
CA ALA A 57 3.81 13.60 -6.61
C ALA A 57 3.83 15.14 -6.52
N ALA A 58 5.02 15.74 -6.49
CA ALA A 58 5.16 17.20 -6.34
C ALA A 58 4.53 18.00 -7.50
N ASP A 59 4.30 17.38 -8.66
CA ASP A 59 3.63 17.95 -9.83
C ASP A 59 2.11 17.69 -9.86
N GLY A 60 1.59 16.93 -8.90
CA GLY A 60 0.18 16.59 -8.77
C GLY A 60 -0.25 15.30 -9.48
N GLU A 61 0.68 14.51 -10.03
CA GLU A 61 0.38 13.14 -10.53
C GLU A 61 0.01 12.20 -9.36
N TRP A 62 -0.95 11.28 -9.58
CA TRP A 62 -1.44 10.31 -8.59
C TRP A 62 -2.01 9.03 -9.23
#